data_AF-A0A1Y6F541-F1
#
_entry.id   AF-A0A1Y6F541-F1
#
_cell.length_a   1.000
_cell.length_b   1.000
_cell.length_c   1.000
_cell.angle_alpha   90.00
_cell.angle_beta   90.00
_cell.angle_gamma   90.00
#
_symmetry.space_group_name_H-M   'P 1'
#
loop_
_entity.id
_entity.type
_entity.pdbx_description
1 polymer ?
#
loop_
_entity_poly.entity_id
_entity_poly.type
_entity_poly.pdbx_seq_one_letter_code
_entity_poly.pdbx_strand_id
1 'polypeptide(L)' 'MREVPKAPARKAEAANDWENEGGSVKAVSSPALPEGITAVTVTKYRVGPYTYTTLDGALAEHKRQCNNK' A
#
# COMPACT_ATOMS: atom_id res chain seq x y z
N MET A 1 -30.25 -22.58 46.83
CA MET A 1 -30.32 -21.72 45.61
C MET A 1 -29.52 -22.40 44.51
N ARG A 2 -30.00 -22.29 43.27
CA ARG A 2 -29.74 -23.14 42.10
C ARG A 2 -28.28 -23.07 41.59
N GLU A 3 -27.77 -24.20 41.11
CA GLU A 3 -26.56 -24.28 40.28
C GLU A 3 -26.81 -23.68 38.88
N VAL A 4 -25.78 -23.05 38.31
CA VAL A 4 -25.61 -22.88 36.85
C VAL A 4 -24.11 -23.00 36.54
N PRO A 5 -23.67 -23.94 35.68
CA PRO A 5 -22.27 -24.05 35.28
C PRO A 5 -22.01 -23.07 34.12
N LYS A 6 -20.88 -22.34 34.16
CA LYS A 6 -20.46 -21.51 33.01
C LYS A 6 -19.18 -22.08 32.40
N ALA A 7 -19.40 -22.79 31.30
CA ALA A 7 -18.40 -23.29 30.36
C ALA A 7 -17.51 -22.16 29.79
N PRO A 8 -16.32 -22.49 29.23
CA PRO A 8 -15.22 -21.56 29.08
C PRO A 8 -15.52 -20.46 28.06
N ALA A 9 -14.94 -19.29 28.28
CA ALA A 9 -14.91 -18.20 27.30
C ALA A 9 -14.12 -18.65 26.07
N ARG A 10 -14.79 -19.31 25.13
CA ARG A 10 -14.32 -19.45 23.76
C ARG A 10 -14.50 -18.08 23.12
N LYS A 11 -13.52 -17.19 23.32
CA LYS A 11 -13.35 -16.06 22.41
C LYS A 11 -13.03 -16.68 21.06
N ALA A 12 -13.99 -16.62 20.16
CA ALA A 12 -13.72 -16.72 18.74
C ALA A 12 -12.79 -15.54 18.42
N GLU A 13 -11.48 -15.79 18.45
CA GLU A 13 -10.53 -14.98 17.72
C GLU A 13 -10.83 -15.25 16.26
N ALA A 14 -11.83 -14.52 15.74
CA ALA A 14 -12.07 -14.42 14.33
C ALA A 14 -10.74 -13.97 13.70
N ALA A 15 -10.26 -14.83 12.82
CA ALA A 15 -9.07 -14.64 12.01
C ALA A 15 -9.01 -13.19 11.51
N ASN A 16 -8.13 -12.40 12.12
CA ASN A 16 -7.59 -11.22 11.48
C ASN A 16 -6.35 -11.67 10.73
N ASP A 17 -6.53 -12.57 9.76
CA ASP A 17 -5.56 -12.79 8.69
C ASP A 17 -5.61 -11.56 7.78
N TRP A 18 -4.97 -10.50 8.27
CA TRP A 18 -4.58 -9.36 7.48
C TRP A 18 -3.32 -9.80 6.74
N GLU A 19 -3.50 -10.27 5.51
CA GLU A 19 -2.41 -10.57 4.58
C GLU A 19 -1.53 -9.32 4.45
N ASN A 20 -0.33 -9.41 5.03
CA ASN A 20 0.68 -8.37 4.92
C ASN A 20 1.32 -8.42 3.53
N GLU A 21 0.61 -7.92 2.51
CA GLU A 21 1.20 -7.54 1.22
C GLU A 21 1.84 -6.14 1.27
N GLY A 22 1.92 -5.54 2.46
CA GLY A 22 2.50 -4.24 2.71
C GLY A 22 4.02 -4.33 2.78
N GLY A 23 4.68 -4.39 1.63
CA GLY A 23 6.12 -4.18 1.54
C GLY A 23 6.49 -2.88 2.28
N SER A 24 7.11 -3.03 3.44
CA SER A 24 7.50 -1.91 4.30
C SER A 24 8.48 -1.03 3.53
N VAL A 25 7.96 0.05 2.93
CA VAL A 25 8.82 1.08 2.37
C VAL A 25 9.57 1.66 3.55
N LYS A 26 10.87 1.40 3.62
CA LYS A 26 11.75 1.94 4.66
C LYS A 26 11.45 3.43 4.76
N ALA A 27 10.90 3.85 5.89
CA ALA A 27 10.58 5.25 6.13
C ALA A 27 11.90 6.03 6.05
N VAL A 28 12.15 6.65 4.90
CA VAL A 28 13.14 7.70 4.81
C VAL A 28 12.63 8.77 5.77
N SER A 29 13.46 9.13 6.75
CA SER A 29 13.11 10.17 7.72
C SER A 29 12.66 11.40 6.93
N SER A 30 11.36 11.67 6.94
CA SER A 30 10.83 12.79 6.19
C SER A 30 11.31 14.06 6.90
N PRO A 31 11.86 15.05 6.17
CA PRO A 31 12.25 16.30 6.78
C PRO A 31 11.03 16.94 7.45
N ALA A 32 11.25 17.66 8.55
CA ALA A 32 10.18 18.40 9.20
C ALA A 32 9.56 19.39 8.19
N LEU A 33 8.25 19.26 7.98
CA LEU A 33 7.51 20.14 7.09
C LEU A 33 7.16 21.44 7.83
N PRO A 34 7.36 22.61 7.21
CA PRO A 34 6.87 23.89 7.74
C PRO A 34 5.36 23.91 7.96
N GLU A 35 4.90 24.82 8.82
CA GLU A 35 3.47 25.03 9.06
C GLU A 35 2.74 25.36 7.76
N GLY A 36 1.60 24.71 7.53
CA GLY A 36 0.82 24.84 6.29
C GLY A 36 1.30 24.01 5.11
N ILE A 37 2.38 23.22 5.22
CA ILE A 37 2.86 22.33 4.15
C ILE A 37 2.46 20.87 4.42
N THR A 38 1.84 20.23 3.44
CA THR A 38 1.48 18.80 3.49
C THR A 38 2.25 18.03 2.42
N ALA A 39 2.99 17.00 2.83
CA ALA A 39 3.59 16.06 1.89
C ALA A 39 2.55 15.04 1.44
N VAL A 40 2.49 14.79 0.14
CA VAL A 40 1.62 13.77 -0.46
C VAL A 40 2.48 12.74 -1.16
N THR A 41 2.30 11.48 -0.80
CA THR A 41 2.92 10.36 -1.52
C THR A 41 2.16 10.12 -2.82
N VAL A 42 2.86 10.22 -3.95
CA VAL A 42 2.29 9.94 -5.28
C VAL A 42 3.11 8.87 -5.98
N THR A 43 2.41 7.93 -6.61
CA THR A 43 3.03 6.95 -7.49
C THR A 43 3.28 7.58 -8.86
N LYS A 44 4.51 7.48 -9.36
CA LYS A 44 4.89 7.89 -10.72
C LYS A 44 5.60 6.74 -11.42
N TYR A 45 5.28 6.53 -12.68
CA TYR A 45 5.87 5.50 -13.53
C TYR A 45 6.80 6.15 -14.54
N ARG A 46 7.98 5.56 -14.80
CA ARG A 46 8.95 6.08 -15.78
C ARG A 46 9.21 5.06 -16.88
N VAL A 47 9.24 5.55 -18.13
CA VAL A 47 9.57 4.77 -19.32
C VAL A 47 10.57 5.57 -20.13
N GLY A 48 11.86 5.25 -19.99
CA GLY A 48 12.94 6.06 -20.55
C GLY A 48 12.86 7.52 -20.07
N PRO A 49 12.77 8.52 -20.98
CA PRO A 49 12.66 9.93 -20.61
C PRO A 49 11.25 10.34 -20.16
N TYR A 50 10.23 9.49 -20.34
CA TYR A 50 8.83 9.84 -20.07
C TYR A 50 8.40 9.46 -18.65
N THR A 51 7.51 10.27 -18.07
CA THR A 51 6.94 10.05 -16.73
C THR A 51 5.41 10.09 -16.81
N TYR A 52 4.75 9.13 -16.19
CA TYR A 52 3.31 8.96 -16.17
C TYR A 52 2.80 8.89 -14.72
N THR A 53 1.57 9.37 -14.50
CA THR A 53 0.84 9.20 -13.24
C THR A 53 -0.03 7.94 -13.23
N THR A 54 -0.29 7.36 -14.40
CA THR A 54 -1.07 6.13 -14.56
C THR A 54 -0.19 5.00 -15.09
N LEU A 55 -0.45 3.79 -14.59
CA LEU A 55 0.27 2.60 -15.05
C LEU A 55 -0.05 2.30 -16.52
N ASP A 56 -1.30 2.48 -16.94
CA ASP A 56 -1.74 2.21 -18.31
C ASP A 56 -0.97 3.04 -19.36
N GLY A 57 -0.77 4.35 -19.09
CA GLY A 57 0.01 5.23 -19.97
C GLY A 57 1.47 4.80 -20.07
N ALA A 58 2.07 4.39 -18.94
CA ALA A 58 3.43 3.85 -18.93
C ALA A 58 3.52 2.53 -19.70
N LEU A 59 2.55 1.63 -19.56
CA LEU A 59 2.52 0.36 -20.30
C LEU A 59 2.36 0.58 -21.80
N ALA A 60 1.53 1.54 -22.21
CA ALA A 60 1.35 1.89 -23.61
C ALA A 60 2.66 2.42 -24.23
N GLU A 61 3.37 3.31 -23.53
CA GLU A 61 4.67 3.82 -23.98
C GLU A 61 5.74 2.73 -24.03
N HIS A 62 5.78 1.87 -23.01
CA HIS A 62 6.70 0.74 -22.99
C HIS A 62 6.50 -0.17 -24.22
N LYS A 63 5.25 -0.50 -24.55
CA LYS A 63 4.93 -1.27 -25.77
C LYS A 63 5.38 -0.56 -27.04
N ARG A 64 5.18 0.76 -27.15
CA ARG A 64 5.65 1.55 -28.30
C ARG A 64 7.16 1.47 -28.45
N GLN A 65 7.91 1.66 -27.37
CA GLN A 65 9.38 1.60 -27.40
C GLN A 65 9.90 0.19 -27.73
N CYS A 66 9.23 -0.86 -27.25
CA CYS A 66 9.57 -2.23 -27.58
C CYS A 66 9.25 -2.60 -29.03
N ASN A 67 8.17 -2.06 -29.61
CA ASN A 67 7.79 -2.30 -31.00
C ASN A 67 8.58 -1.47 -32.02
N ASN A 68 9.22 -0.37 -31.57
CA ASN A 68 10.07 0.49 -32.40
C ASN A 68 11.56 0.09 -32.34
N LYS A 69 11.88 -1.10 -31.84
CA LYS A 69 13.24 -1.64 -31.70
C LYS A 69 13.45 -2.82 -32.63
#